data_AF-A0A2I0WVT2-F1
#
_entry.id   AF-A0A2I0WVT2-F1
#
_cell.length_a   1.000
_cell.length_b   1.000
_cell.length_c   1.000
_cell.angle_alpha   90.00
_cell.angle_beta   90.00
_cell.angle_gamma   90.00
#
_symmetry.space_group_name_H-M   'P 1'
#
loop_
_entity.id
_entity.type
_entity.pdbx_description
1 polymer ?
#
loop_
_entity_poly.entity_id
_entity_poly.type
_entity_poly.pdbx_seq_one_letter_code
_entity_poly.pdbx_strand_id
1 'polypeptide(L)'
;MGSEESKTPYGMSEIGEKFMAGVFYHLPSILAFTAPLPNSYDRIQPNTWSGAYQCWGKENREAPLRTACPPGISQEVVSNFEIKSFDGCANPHLGLASIIAAGIDGLKRNLSLPKPIAIRIFFCQRSYRMNNSRGCHQIQLFANHEMLSQFTPFGAENHDSVLKSLPKGLHESIQALAEDNVLKDLLGQKLITAVIGVRKQLDLEKASLCSLNYPRVERKGYEPSIASPIANYICNSLQFSSYIKTI
;
A
#
# COMPACT_ATOMS: atom_id res chain seq x y z
N MET A 1 3.28 37.24 -0.63
CA MET A 1 4.06 37.05 0.61
C MET A 1 4.33 35.55 0.72
N GLY A 2 5.45 35.08 0.16
CA GLY A 2 5.86 33.69 0.31
C GLY A 2 6.61 33.59 1.63
N SER A 3 6.02 32.94 2.63
CA SER A 3 6.73 32.55 3.84
C SER A 3 7.89 31.62 3.42
N GLU A 4 9.10 31.91 3.90
CA GLU A 4 10.21 30.95 3.89
C GLU A 4 9.80 29.77 4.79
N GLU A 5 9.01 28.85 4.26
CA GLU A 5 8.71 27.59 4.95
C GLU A 5 10.02 26.81 5.09
N SER A 6 10.34 26.43 6.32
CA SER A 6 11.41 25.50 6.66
C SER A 6 11.28 24.24 5.79
N LYS A 7 12.21 24.12 4.82
CA LYS A 7 12.28 22.94 3.97
C LYS A 7 13.01 21.83 4.71
N THR A 8 12.42 20.65 4.72
CA THR A 8 13.03 19.46 5.28
C THR A 8 14.20 19.03 4.39
N PRO A 9 15.15 18.21 4.88
CA PRO A 9 16.28 17.71 4.07
C PRO A 9 15.86 16.98 2.80
N TYR A 10 14.58 16.58 2.73
CA TYR A 10 14.01 15.85 1.61
C TYR A 10 13.23 16.74 0.63
N GLY A 11 13.20 18.06 0.82
CA GLY A 11 12.55 18.98 -0.11
C GLY A 11 11.05 19.15 0.08
N MET A 12 10.53 18.74 1.24
CA MET A 12 9.14 18.95 1.65
C MET A 12 9.02 20.18 2.54
N SER A 13 7.83 20.76 2.65
CA SER A 13 7.53 21.64 3.79
C SER A 13 7.43 20.85 5.09
N GLU A 14 7.73 21.48 6.21
CA GLU A 14 7.59 20.86 7.54
C GLU A 14 6.15 20.36 7.80
N ILE A 15 5.15 21.12 7.37
CA ILE A 15 3.74 20.73 7.46
C ILE A 15 3.47 19.48 6.61
N GLY A 16 3.99 19.46 5.37
CA GLY A 16 3.84 18.31 4.47
C GLY A 16 4.48 17.04 5.02
N GLU A 17 5.68 17.15 5.60
CA GLU A 17 6.35 16.01 6.23
C GLU A 17 5.56 15.45 7.41
N LYS A 18 5.07 16.32 8.32
CA LYS A 18 4.27 15.89 9.47
C LYS A 18 2.94 15.25 9.06
N PHE A 19 2.27 15.82 8.06
CA PHE A 19 1.05 15.24 7.50
C PHE A 19 1.33 13.83 6.94
N MET A 20 2.36 13.69 6.12
CA MET A 20 2.70 12.39 5.53
C MET A 20 3.24 11.39 6.55
N ALA A 21 3.86 11.85 7.64
CA ALA A 21 4.25 11.00 8.76
C ALA A 21 3.04 10.35 9.45
N GLY A 22 1.93 11.10 9.59
CA GLY A 22 0.65 10.55 10.05
C GLY A 22 0.09 9.48 9.11
N VAL A 23 0.05 9.78 7.80
CA VAL A 23 -0.38 8.81 6.78
C VAL A 23 0.49 7.55 6.81
N PHE A 24 1.81 7.70 6.92
CA PHE A 24 2.77 6.59 7.01
C PHE A 24 2.51 5.72 8.26
N TYR A 25 2.25 6.35 9.41
CA TYR A 25 1.97 5.66 10.66
C TYR A 25 0.69 4.81 10.57
N HIS A 26 -0.40 5.42 10.07
CA HIS A 26 -1.72 4.78 9.96
C HIS A 26 -1.90 3.91 8.71
N LEU A 27 -0.86 3.75 7.88
CA LEU A 27 -0.94 3.05 6.60
C LEU A 27 -1.59 1.65 6.68
N PRO A 28 -1.28 0.78 7.68
CA PRO A 28 -1.96 -0.51 7.84
C PRO A 28 -3.48 -0.40 8.02
N SER A 29 -3.94 0.58 8.80
CA SER A 29 -5.36 0.86 9.06
C SER A 29 -6.04 1.47 7.84
N ILE A 30 -5.35 2.36 7.13
CA ILE A 30 -5.82 3.00 5.88
C ILE A 30 -6.09 1.93 4.81
N LEU A 31 -5.28 0.86 4.74
CA LEU A 31 -5.49 -0.21 3.76
C LEU A 31 -6.86 -0.84 3.83
N ALA A 32 -7.48 -0.89 5.02
CA ALA A 32 -8.84 -1.39 5.10
C ALA A 32 -9.76 -0.56 4.17
N PHE A 33 -9.54 0.76 4.06
CA PHE A 33 -10.31 1.67 3.19
C PHE A 33 -9.86 1.67 1.74
N THR A 34 -8.56 1.66 1.50
CA THR A 34 -7.98 1.82 0.15
C THR A 34 -7.79 0.49 -0.59
N ALA A 35 -7.89 -0.64 0.12
CA ALA A 35 -7.82 -2.00 -0.38
C ALA A 35 -8.91 -2.88 0.29
N PRO A 36 -10.21 -2.59 0.06
CA PRO A 36 -11.28 -3.11 0.91
C PRO A 36 -11.68 -4.56 0.64
N LEU A 37 -11.12 -5.19 -0.41
CA LEU A 37 -11.45 -6.56 -0.78
C LEU A 37 -10.32 -7.52 -0.42
N PRO A 38 -10.62 -8.78 -0.13
CA PRO A 38 -9.57 -9.77 0.10
C PRO A 38 -8.67 -10.00 -1.13
N ASN A 39 -9.17 -9.75 -2.35
CA ASN A 39 -8.38 -9.84 -3.59
C ASN A 39 -7.47 -8.64 -3.83
N SER A 40 -7.68 -7.53 -3.14
CA SER A 40 -6.82 -6.35 -3.19
C SER A 40 -5.40 -6.67 -2.73
N TYR A 41 -5.27 -7.57 -1.75
CA TYR A 41 -4.01 -7.97 -1.14
C TYR A 41 -3.19 -8.94 -1.98
N ASP A 42 -3.79 -9.62 -2.97
CA ASP A 42 -3.04 -10.37 -3.98
C ASP A 42 -2.14 -9.42 -4.80
N ARG A 43 -2.55 -8.15 -4.93
CA ARG A 43 -1.75 -7.10 -5.56
C ARG A 43 -0.71 -6.53 -4.60
N ILE A 44 -0.96 -6.47 -3.30
CA ILE A 44 -0.03 -5.92 -2.29
C ILE A 44 0.93 -7.01 -1.82
N GLN A 45 1.72 -7.54 -2.75
CA GLN A 45 2.71 -8.58 -2.51
C GLN A 45 4.11 -8.10 -2.92
N PRO A 46 5.18 -8.69 -2.38
CA PRO A 46 6.52 -8.39 -2.88
C PRO A 46 6.58 -8.59 -4.40
N ASN A 47 7.32 -7.71 -5.08
CA ASN A 47 7.57 -7.75 -6.53
C ASN A 47 6.39 -7.40 -7.45
N THR A 48 5.30 -6.83 -6.94
CA THR A 48 4.15 -6.36 -7.75
C THR A 48 4.08 -4.83 -7.92
N TRP A 49 5.13 -4.12 -7.50
CA TRP A 49 5.23 -2.65 -7.51
C TRP A 49 4.06 -1.93 -6.82
N SER A 50 3.40 -2.58 -5.86
CA SER A 50 2.20 -2.07 -5.20
C SER A 50 2.40 -1.73 -3.72
N GLY A 51 3.65 -1.73 -3.25
CA GLY A 51 3.99 -1.36 -1.88
C GLY A 51 3.69 -2.43 -0.84
N ALA A 52 4.51 -3.48 -0.77
CA ALA A 52 4.33 -4.58 0.18
C ALA A 52 4.92 -4.31 1.58
N TYR A 53 5.69 -3.24 1.73
CA TYR A 53 6.44 -2.91 2.93
C TYR A 53 6.06 -1.52 3.41
N GLN A 54 5.94 -1.32 4.71
CA GLN A 54 5.66 -0.02 5.31
C GLN A 54 6.92 0.85 5.21
N CYS A 55 7.09 1.48 4.04
CA CYS A 55 8.22 2.32 3.70
C CYS A 55 7.76 3.47 2.81
N TRP A 56 8.62 4.48 2.69
CA TRP A 56 8.44 5.53 1.70
C TRP A 56 9.78 5.84 1.02
N GLY A 57 9.74 6.46 -0.15
CA GLY A 57 10.97 6.85 -0.84
C GLY A 57 10.75 7.87 -1.95
N LYS A 58 11.83 8.55 -2.32
CA LYS A 58 11.83 9.50 -3.44
C LYS A 58 11.84 8.75 -4.76
N GLU A 59 10.81 8.96 -5.59
CA GLU A 59 10.63 8.26 -6.87
C GLU A 59 10.68 6.72 -6.77
N ASN A 60 10.55 6.18 -5.56
CA ASN A 60 10.63 4.74 -5.33
C ASN A 60 9.29 4.10 -5.72
N ARG A 61 9.27 3.51 -6.92
CA ARG A 61 8.08 2.84 -7.46
C ARG A 61 7.68 1.58 -6.70
N GLU A 62 8.50 1.06 -5.80
CA GLU A 62 8.16 -0.12 -4.99
C GLU A 62 7.59 0.24 -3.63
N ALA A 63 7.76 1.48 -3.17
CA ALA A 63 7.22 1.95 -1.90
C ALA A 63 5.70 2.21 -2.00
N PRO A 64 4.90 1.88 -0.97
CA PRO A 64 3.48 2.21 -0.93
C PRO A 64 3.25 3.72 -0.89
N LEU A 65 4.18 4.46 -0.30
CA LEU A 65 4.18 5.92 -0.28
C LEU A 65 5.42 6.43 -1.03
N ARG A 66 5.23 7.29 -2.04
CA ARG A 66 6.36 7.87 -2.76
C ARG A 66 6.16 9.35 -3.02
N THR A 67 7.25 10.09 -3.06
CA THR A 67 7.22 11.43 -3.65
C THR A 67 7.34 11.30 -5.16
N ALA A 68 6.53 12.06 -5.88
CA ALA A 68 6.55 12.12 -7.33
C ALA A 68 6.66 13.58 -7.78
N CYS A 69 7.67 13.90 -8.58
CA CYS A 69 7.84 15.23 -9.17
C CYS A 69 7.45 15.19 -10.65
N PRO A 70 6.48 16.02 -11.09
CA PRO A 70 6.15 16.18 -12.50
C PRO A 70 7.37 16.61 -13.33
N PRO A 71 7.42 16.25 -14.63
CA PRO A 71 8.44 16.76 -15.54
C PRO A 71 8.49 18.30 -15.50
N GLY A 72 9.70 18.87 -15.36
CA GLY A 72 9.92 20.32 -15.32
C GLY A 72 9.98 20.94 -13.93
N ILE A 73 9.76 20.17 -12.85
CA ILE A 73 9.99 20.61 -11.46
C ILE A 73 11.30 20.01 -10.95
N SER A 74 12.10 20.80 -10.22
CA SER A 74 13.35 20.31 -9.60
C SER A 74 13.07 19.10 -8.68
N GLN A 75 13.90 18.06 -8.79
CA GLN A 75 13.84 16.87 -7.91
C GLN A 75 14.18 17.18 -6.45
N GLU A 76 14.70 18.39 -6.19
CA GLU A 76 14.96 18.89 -4.84
C GLU A 76 13.69 19.38 -4.14
N VAL A 77 12.58 19.56 -4.87
CA VAL A 77 11.30 20.01 -4.31
C VAL A 77 10.27 18.91 -4.51
N VAL A 78 9.68 18.47 -3.40
CA VAL A 78 8.55 17.54 -3.43
C VAL A 78 7.28 18.32 -3.73
N SER A 79 6.67 18.03 -4.87
CA SER A 79 5.39 18.65 -5.27
C SER A 79 4.19 17.75 -4.98
N ASN A 80 4.32 16.43 -5.17
CA ASN A 80 3.24 15.49 -4.96
C ASN A 80 3.68 14.27 -4.14
N PHE A 81 2.74 13.75 -3.37
CA PHE A 81 2.80 12.43 -2.77
C PHE A 81 1.84 11.48 -3.48
N GLU A 82 2.30 10.26 -3.71
CA GLU A 82 1.51 9.18 -4.28
C GLU A 82 1.39 8.04 -3.28
N ILE A 83 0.14 7.62 -3.05
CA ILE A 83 -0.20 6.42 -2.28
C ILE A 83 -0.57 5.33 -3.27
N LYS A 84 0.31 4.33 -3.41
CA LYS A 84 0.19 3.25 -4.39
C LYS A 84 -0.78 2.17 -3.96
N SER A 85 -0.91 1.95 -2.66
CA SER A 85 -1.77 0.92 -2.07
C SER A 85 -3.22 1.38 -2.01
N PHE A 86 -3.73 1.83 -3.16
CA PHE A 86 -5.10 2.27 -3.40
C PHE A 86 -5.62 1.54 -4.63
N ASP A 87 -6.69 0.76 -4.50
CA ASP A 87 -7.30 0.03 -5.61
C ASP A 87 -8.59 0.69 -6.13
N GLY A 88 -9.04 0.24 -7.30
CA GLY A 88 -10.28 0.72 -7.92
C GLY A 88 -11.57 0.18 -7.28
N CYS A 89 -11.48 -0.71 -6.29
CA CYS A 89 -12.63 -1.23 -5.54
C CYS A 89 -12.91 -0.39 -4.28
N ALA A 90 -11.95 0.44 -3.85
CA ALA A 90 -12.10 1.38 -2.77
C ALA A 90 -13.12 2.47 -3.07
N ASN A 91 -13.93 2.81 -2.08
CA ASN A 91 -14.73 4.02 -2.14
C ASN A 91 -13.79 5.23 -2.03
N PRO A 92 -13.68 6.09 -3.07
CA PRO A 92 -12.71 7.18 -3.10
C PRO A 92 -12.94 8.20 -1.98
N HIS A 93 -14.19 8.40 -1.56
CA HIS A 93 -14.52 9.32 -0.47
C HIS A 93 -14.02 8.80 0.88
N LEU A 94 -14.23 7.52 1.17
CA LEU A 94 -13.75 6.91 2.43
C LEU A 94 -12.23 6.76 2.43
N GLY A 95 -11.63 6.42 1.29
CA GLY A 95 -10.18 6.38 1.13
C GLY A 95 -9.57 7.75 1.41
N LEU A 96 -10.06 8.81 0.75
CA LEU A 96 -9.57 10.17 0.97
C LEU A 96 -9.80 10.66 2.41
N ALA A 97 -10.98 10.40 2.98
CA ALA A 97 -11.27 10.77 4.36
C ALA A 97 -10.30 10.11 5.35
N SER A 98 -9.96 8.83 5.17
CA SER A 98 -9.00 8.15 6.05
C SER A 98 -7.57 8.69 5.92
N ILE A 99 -7.14 9.06 4.71
CA ILE A 99 -5.85 9.72 4.47
C ILE A 99 -5.80 11.10 5.15
N ILE A 100 -6.85 11.91 5.00
CA ILE A 100 -6.93 13.24 5.63
C ILE A 100 -6.93 13.11 7.16
N ALA A 101 -7.73 12.20 7.71
CA ALA A 101 -7.78 11.97 9.16
C ALA A 101 -6.40 11.56 9.70
N ALA A 102 -5.71 10.62 9.06
CA ALA A 102 -4.36 10.21 9.43
C ALA A 102 -3.35 11.36 9.32
N GLY A 103 -3.44 12.20 8.29
CA GLY A 103 -2.54 13.33 8.12
C GLY A 103 -2.77 14.45 9.14
N ILE A 104 -4.03 14.73 9.49
CA ILE A 104 -4.37 15.65 10.58
C ILE A 104 -3.77 15.18 11.90
N ASP A 105 -3.82 13.87 12.17
CA ASP A 105 -3.20 13.30 13.35
C ASP A 105 -1.67 13.47 13.35
N GLY A 106 -1.01 13.26 12.20
CA GLY A 106 0.42 13.51 12.05
C GLY A 106 0.82 14.94 12.38
N LEU A 107 0.00 15.91 11.98
CA LEU A 107 0.15 17.33 12.36
C LEU A 107 -0.04 17.54 13.86
N LYS A 108 -1.11 17.00 14.45
CA LYS A 108 -1.42 17.15 15.88
C LYS A 108 -0.33 16.57 16.79
N ARG A 109 0.23 15.42 16.42
CA ARG A 109 1.28 14.72 17.18
C ARG A 109 2.69 15.15 16.81
N ASN A 110 2.86 16.09 15.87
CA ASN A 110 4.15 16.51 15.32
C ASN A 110 5.03 15.32 14.91
N LEU A 111 4.45 14.34 14.20
CA LEU A 111 5.17 13.14 13.80
C LEU A 111 6.26 13.48 12.77
N SER A 112 7.40 12.80 12.88
CA SER A 112 8.49 12.88 11.90
C SER A 112 8.48 11.64 11.00
N LEU A 113 8.65 11.84 9.70
CA LEU A 113 8.74 10.75 8.73
C LEU A 113 10.09 10.04 8.90
N PRO A 114 10.18 8.70 8.83
CA PRO A 114 11.47 8.00 8.96
C PRO A 114 12.37 8.28 7.75
N LYS A 115 13.63 7.84 7.81
CA LYS A 115 14.55 7.96 6.65
C LYS A 115 13.93 7.31 5.39
N PRO A 116 13.98 7.96 4.22
CA PRO A 116 13.46 7.39 2.98
C PRO A 116 14.31 6.21 2.52
N ILE A 117 13.65 5.27 1.83
CA ILE A 117 14.31 4.13 1.19
C ILE A 117 14.55 4.46 -0.28
N ALA A 118 15.81 4.66 -0.64
CA ALA A 118 16.24 4.98 -2.00
C ALA A 118 16.32 3.74 -2.93
N ILE A 119 16.52 2.54 -2.36
CA ILE A 119 16.75 1.32 -3.12
C ILE A 119 15.40 0.75 -3.60
N ARG A 120 15.37 0.24 -4.85
CA ARG A 120 14.39 -0.79 -5.24
C ARG A 120 14.48 -1.93 -4.22
N ILE A 121 13.43 -2.14 -3.46
CA ILE A 121 13.31 -3.20 -2.45
C ILE A 121 13.62 -4.59 -3.05
N PHE A 122 13.38 -4.78 -4.36
CA PHE A 122 13.82 -5.94 -5.12
C PHE A 122 15.31 -6.26 -4.96
N PHE A 123 16.19 -5.25 -5.01
CA PHE A 123 17.62 -5.44 -4.82
C PHE A 123 17.96 -5.77 -3.37
N CYS A 124 17.24 -5.21 -2.39
CA CYS A 124 17.43 -5.51 -0.98
C CYS A 124 17.16 -6.99 -0.66
N GLN A 125 16.09 -7.59 -1.20
CA GLN A 125 15.80 -9.02 -1.02
C GLN A 125 16.86 -9.92 -1.67
N ARG A 126 17.36 -9.53 -2.86
CA ARG A 126 18.30 -10.31 -3.64
C ARG A 126 19.69 -10.34 -3.00
N SER A 127 20.15 -9.23 -2.42
CA SER A 127 21.39 -9.19 -1.63
C SER A 127 21.29 -10.04 -0.35
N TYR A 128 20.12 -10.02 0.33
CA TYR A 128 19.93 -10.81 1.55
C TYR A 128 19.92 -12.33 1.29
N ARG A 129 19.28 -12.78 0.20
CA ARG A 129 19.23 -14.21 -0.15
C ARG A 129 20.60 -14.76 -0.57
N MET A 130 21.46 -13.93 -1.15
CA MET A 130 22.83 -14.31 -1.55
C MET A 130 23.78 -14.46 -0.35
N ASN A 131 23.58 -13.71 0.74
CA ASN A 131 24.43 -13.80 1.94
C ASN A 131 24.12 -15.00 2.85
N ASN A 132 22.97 -15.66 2.67
CA ASN A 132 22.54 -16.78 3.52
C ASN A 132 22.49 -18.13 2.80
N SER A 133 23.09 -18.23 1.62
CA SER A 133 23.20 -19.47 0.85
C SER A 133 24.66 -19.73 0.50
N ARG A 134 25.37 -20.48 1.35
CA ARG A 134 26.61 -21.14 0.93
C ARG A 134 26.24 -22.16 -0.15
N GLY A 135 26.43 -21.76 -1.40
CA GLY A 135 26.31 -22.63 -2.56
C GLY A 135 25.02 -22.41 -3.36
N CYS A 136 25.12 -21.65 -4.45
CA CYS A 136 24.83 -22.23 -5.77
C CYS A 136 25.38 -21.29 -6.85
N HIS A 137 26.17 -21.87 -7.76
CA HIS A 137 26.76 -21.23 -8.92
C HIS A 137 25.70 -20.92 -10.00
N GLN A 138 26.07 -19.97 -10.87
CA GLN A 138 25.42 -19.61 -12.14
C GLN A 138 24.02 -18.98 -12.05
N ILE A 139 23.94 -17.68 -12.33
CA ILE A 139 23.19 -17.10 -13.47
C ILE A 139 23.70 -15.65 -13.62
N GLN A 140 24.57 -15.46 -14.61
CA GLN A 140 25.03 -14.17 -15.06
C GLN A 140 24.10 -13.75 -16.20
N LEU A 141 23.16 -12.83 -15.93
CA LEU A 141 22.32 -12.24 -16.96
C LEU A 141 22.45 -10.72 -16.90
N PHE A 142 23.20 -10.23 -17.89
CA PHE A 142 23.14 -8.91 -18.53
C PHE A 142 22.86 -7.70 -17.63
N ALA A 143 23.91 -7.19 -17.00
CA ALA A 143 24.03 -5.76 -16.75
C ALA A 143 25.34 -5.31 -17.41
N ASN A 144 25.24 -4.44 -18.41
CA ASN A 144 26.40 -3.81 -19.03
C ASN A 144 27.24 -3.11 -17.96
N HIS A 145 28.55 -3.39 -17.96
CA HIS A 145 29.50 -3.07 -16.90
C HIS A 145 29.68 -1.55 -16.66
N GLU A 146 29.21 -0.69 -17.56
CA GLU A 146 29.30 0.78 -17.47
C GLU A 146 28.09 1.45 -16.80
N MET A 147 26.96 0.75 -16.66
CA MET A 147 25.77 1.24 -15.92
C MET A 147 25.82 0.90 -14.43
N LEU A 148 26.91 0.29 -13.94
CA LEU A 148 27.08 -0.07 -12.54
C LEU A 148 27.86 0.99 -11.73
N SER A 149 28.55 1.92 -12.38
CA SER A 149 29.30 3.00 -11.70
C SER A 149 28.40 4.15 -11.23
N GLN A 150 27.22 4.32 -11.84
CA GLN A 150 26.21 5.30 -11.39
C GLN A 150 25.24 4.73 -10.34
N PHE A 151 25.28 3.41 -10.11
CA PHE A 151 24.57 2.71 -9.03
C PHE A 151 25.53 2.32 -7.90
N THR A 152 26.51 3.17 -7.60
CA THR A 152 27.23 3.03 -6.33
C THR A 152 26.23 3.34 -5.22
N PRO A 153 26.07 2.44 -4.23
CA PRO A 153 25.24 2.76 -3.07
C PRO A 153 25.96 3.87 -2.31
N PHE A 154 25.42 5.08 -2.41
CA PHE A 154 25.81 6.18 -1.55
C PHE A 154 25.47 5.75 -0.11
N GLY A 155 26.49 5.36 0.65
CA GLY A 155 26.36 4.91 2.04
C GLY A 155 25.90 3.47 2.17
N ALA A 156 26.86 2.54 2.24
CA ALA A 156 26.64 1.23 2.86
C ALA A 156 26.53 1.43 4.39
N GLU A 157 25.40 1.97 4.86
CA GLU A 157 25.02 1.87 6.26
C GLU A 157 24.16 0.62 6.43
N ASN A 158 24.52 -0.23 7.41
CA ASN A 158 23.87 -1.51 7.72
C ASN A 158 22.33 -1.40 7.73
N HIS A 159 21.66 -1.82 6.65
CA HIS A 159 20.20 -1.89 6.57
C HIS A 159 19.64 -3.17 7.23
N ASP A 160 20.09 -3.47 8.45
CA ASP A 160 19.62 -4.63 9.24
C ASP A 160 18.29 -4.37 9.97
N SER A 161 17.54 -3.32 9.61
CA SER A 161 16.15 -3.20 10.05
C SER A 161 15.25 -3.94 9.05
N VAL A 162 14.83 -5.15 9.40
CA VAL A 162 13.78 -5.88 8.67
C VAL A 162 12.61 -4.94 8.41
N LEU A 163 12.39 -4.56 7.16
CA LEU A 163 11.29 -3.67 6.80
C LEU A 163 9.98 -4.32 7.24
N LYS A 164 9.20 -3.61 8.06
CA LYS A 164 7.89 -4.09 8.49
C LYS A 164 7.02 -4.29 7.26
N SER A 165 6.50 -5.50 7.07
CA SER A 165 5.54 -5.78 6.00
C SER A 165 4.23 -5.04 6.26
N LEU A 166 3.60 -4.54 5.20
CA LEU A 166 2.21 -4.14 5.27
C LEU A 166 1.29 -5.37 5.43
N PRO A 167 0.03 -5.16 5.88
CA PRO A 167 -0.97 -6.21 5.92
C PRO A 167 -0.99 -7.05 4.64
N LYS A 168 -0.85 -8.38 4.79
CA LYS A 168 -0.84 -9.34 3.66
C LYS A 168 -2.23 -9.81 3.27
N GLY A 169 -3.24 -9.48 4.06
CA GLY A 169 -4.64 -9.83 3.85
C GLY A 169 -5.58 -8.81 4.46
N LEU A 170 -6.86 -8.91 4.07
CA LEU A 170 -7.90 -7.99 4.55
C LEU A 170 -8.07 -8.12 6.08
N HIS A 171 -8.02 -9.33 6.63
CA HIS A 171 -8.04 -9.58 8.07
C HIS A 171 -7.06 -8.71 8.86
N GLU A 172 -5.78 -8.68 8.46
CA GLU A 172 -4.72 -7.93 9.16
C GLU A 172 -4.98 -6.42 9.13
N SER A 173 -5.53 -5.90 8.03
CA SER A 173 -5.91 -4.48 7.94
C SER A 173 -7.14 -4.14 8.78
N ILE A 174 -8.10 -5.06 8.88
CA ILE A 174 -9.28 -4.90 9.74
C ILE A 174 -8.83 -4.88 11.20
N GLN A 175 -7.90 -5.76 11.57
CA GLN A 175 -7.32 -5.77 12.91
C GLN A 175 -6.58 -4.46 13.20
N ALA A 176 -5.73 -3.99 12.28
CA ALA A 176 -5.05 -2.70 12.43
C ALA A 176 -6.05 -1.55 12.63
N LEU A 177 -7.14 -1.51 11.83
CA LEU A 177 -8.20 -0.52 11.97
C LEU A 177 -8.96 -0.65 13.30
N ALA A 178 -9.14 -1.88 13.80
CA ALA A 178 -9.78 -2.14 15.08
C ALA A 178 -8.91 -1.70 16.27
N GLU A 179 -7.59 -1.65 16.11
CA GLU A 179 -6.66 -1.16 17.14
C GLU A 179 -6.44 0.37 17.05
N ASP A 180 -6.77 0.98 15.91
CA ASP A 180 -6.57 2.40 15.64
C ASP A 180 -7.63 3.31 16.27
N ASN A 181 -7.36 3.82 17.47
CA ASN A 181 -8.30 4.70 18.17
C ASN A 181 -8.39 6.09 17.56
N VAL A 182 -7.30 6.58 16.95
CA VAL A 182 -7.27 7.91 16.32
C VAL A 182 -8.25 7.98 15.16
N LEU A 183 -8.23 6.98 14.27
CA LEU A 183 -9.15 6.96 13.14
C LEU A 183 -10.60 6.75 13.59
N LYS A 184 -10.86 6.03 14.68
CA LYS A 184 -12.20 5.93 15.28
C LYS A 184 -12.70 7.26 15.80
N ASP A 185 -11.85 8.03 16.46
CA ASP A 185 -12.23 9.32 17.01
C ASP A 185 -12.47 10.35 15.89
N LEU A 186 -11.64 10.35 14.85
CA LEU A 186 -11.75 11.31 13.75
C LEU A 186 -12.84 10.99 12.72
N LEU A 187 -13.02 9.71 12.35
CA LEU A 187 -14.03 9.29 11.36
C LEU A 187 -15.36 8.89 11.99
N GLY A 188 -15.37 8.63 13.30
CA GLY A 188 -16.54 8.23 14.07
C GLY A 188 -16.63 6.73 14.29
N GLN A 189 -16.86 6.36 15.55
CA GLN A 189 -16.92 4.97 16.02
C GLN A 189 -17.93 4.12 15.23
N LYS A 190 -19.13 4.65 14.96
CA LYS A 190 -20.20 3.92 14.26
C LYS A 190 -19.79 3.56 12.83
N LEU A 191 -19.14 4.50 12.13
CA LEU A 191 -18.64 4.27 10.78
C LEU A 191 -17.57 3.18 10.77
N ILE A 192 -16.58 3.28 11.66
CA ILE A 192 -15.51 2.28 11.75
C ILE A 192 -16.06 0.90 12.07
N THR A 193 -16.97 0.78 13.03
CA THR A 193 -17.59 -0.51 13.38
C THR A 193 -18.36 -1.12 12.21
N ALA A 194 -19.16 -0.32 11.48
CA ALA A 194 -19.87 -0.80 10.30
C ALA A 194 -18.91 -1.26 9.21
N VAL A 195 -17.86 -0.47 8.95
CA VAL A 195 -16.82 -0.76 7.98
C VAL A 195 -16.08 -2.07 8.31
N ILE A 196 -15.70 -2.26 9.57
CA ILE A 196 -15.09 -3.51 10.05
C ILE A 196 -16.04 -4.69 9.84
N GLY A 197 -17.32 -4.54 10.20
CA GLY A 197 -18.32 -5.60 10.05
C GLY A 197 -18.49 -6.07 8.61
N VAL A 198 -18.66 -5.13 7.68
CA VAL A 198 -18.82 -5.43 6.24
C VAL A 198 -17.56 -6.11 5.69
N ARG A 199 -16.37 -5.58 5.99
CA ARG A 199 -15.11 -6.15 5.47
C ARG A 199 -14.80 -7.52 6.05
N LYS A 200 -15.12 -7.73 7.33
CA LYS A 200 -14.95 -9.03 7.99
C LYS A 200 -15.83 -10.10 7.33
N GLN A 201 -17.06 -9.75 6.95
CA GLN A 201 -17.93 -10.65 6.21
C GLN A 201 -17.34 -11.04 4.84
N LEU A 202 -16.83 -10.07 4.08
CA LEU A 202 -16.18 -10.33 2.78
C LEU A 202 -14.95 -11.23 2.90
N ASP A 203 -14.17 -11.05 3.96
CA ASP A 203 -12.98 -11.87 4.22
C ASP A 203 -13.35 -13.34 4.53
N LEU A 204 -14.40 -13.54 5.35
CA LEU A 204 -14.95 -14.87 5.64
C LEU A 204 -15.49 -15.56 4.38
N GLU A 205 -16.18 -14.82 3.50
CA GLU A 205 -16.69 -15.37 2.25
C GLU A 205 -15.57 -15.87 1.32
N LYS A 206 -14.46 -15.13 1.19
CA LYS A 206 -13.29 -15.63 0.44
C LYS A 206 -12.73 -16.90 1.08
N ALA A 207 -12.61 -16.96 2.40
CA ALA A 207 -12.11 -18.14 3.09
C ALA A 207 -13.00 -19.37 2.82
N SER A 208 -14.32 -19.21 2.85
CA SER A 208 -15.28 -20.27 2.50
C SER A 208 -15.14 -20.72 1.05
N LEU A 209 -15.02 -19.80 0.09
CA LEU A 209 -14.84 -20.14 -1.33
C LEU A 209 -13.52 -20.88 -1.59
N CYS A 210 -12.43 -20.50 -0.91
CA CYS A 210 -11.16 -21.20 -0.99
C CYS A 210 -11.24 -22.63 -0.43
N SER A 211 -12.03 -22.85 0.63
CA SER A 211 -12.23 -24.19 1.22
C SER A 211 -13.01 -25.14 0.32
N LEU A 212 -13.79 -24.61 -0.62
CA LEU A 212 -14.57 -25.36 -1.60
C LEU A 212 -13.77 -25.80 -2.84
N ASN A 213 -12.42 -25.63 -2.85
CA ASN A 213 -11.55 -25.97 -3.99
C ASN A 213 -12.00 -25.33 -5.32
N TYR A 214 -12.59 -24.13 -5.28
CA TYR A 214 -12.80 -23.38 -6.52
C TYR A 214 -11.44 -23.02 -7.13
N PRO A 215 -11.14 -23.47 -8.36
CA PRO A 215 -9.86 -23.19 -8.99
C PRO A 215 -9.71 -21.68 -9.12
N ARG A 216 -8.56 -21.16 -8.66
CA ARG A 216 -8.14 -19.79 -8.94
C ARG A 216 -8.15 -19.63 -10.46
N VAL A 217 -8.93 -18.70 -10.99
CA VAL A 217 -8.95 -18.43 -12.43
C VAL A 217 -7.57 -17.90 -12.82
N GLU A 218 -6.67 -18.80 -13.22
CA GLU A 218 -5.45 -18.44 -13.91
C GLU A 218 -5.87 -17.75 -15.20
N ARG A 219 -5.44 -16.50 -15.41
CA ARG A 219 -5.66 -15.79 -16.68
C ARG A 219 -4.84 -16.48 -17.78
N LYS A 220 -5.35 -17.57 -18.34
CA LYS A 220 -5.02 -17.98 -19.70
C LYS A 220 -5.90 -17.18 -20.66
N GLY A 221 -5.34 -16.89 -21.84
CA GLY A 221 -5.81 -15.89 -22.79
C GLY A 221 -7.33 -15.80 -23.00
N TYR A 222 -7.79 -14.58 -23.20
CA TYR A 222 -9.18 -14.21 -23.43
C TYR A 222 -9.67 -14.79 -24.77
N GLU A 223 -10.50 -15.84 -24.75
CA GLU A 223 -11.42 -16.17 -25.85
C GLU A 223 -12.86 -15.77 -25.47
N PRO A 224 -13.54 -14.95 -26.28
CA PRO A 224 -14.88 -14.46 -25.96
C PRO A 224 -15.94 -15.41 -26.53
N SER A 225 -16.30 -16.48 -25.83
CA SER A 225 -17.45 -17.31 -26.25
C SER A 225 -18.24 -18.01 -25.14
N ILE A 226 -17.86 -17.86 -23.87
CA ILE A 226 -18.61 -18.49 -22.77
C ILE A 226 -18.90 -17.42 -21.71
N ALA A 227 -20.18 -17.09 -21.54
CA ALA A 227 -20.65 -16.26 -20.43
C ALA A 227 -20.12 -16.86 -19.11
N SER A 228 -19.17 -16.17 -18.49
CA SER A 228 -18.51 -16.62 -17.27
C SER A 228 -19.54 -16.76 -16.13
N PRO A 229 -19.52 -17.86 -15.34
CA PRO A 229 -20.33 -17.99 -14.13
C PRO A 229 -20.13 -16.84 -13.11
N ILE A 230 -19.03 -16.08 -13.23
CA ILE A 230 -18.75 -14.88 -12.43
C ILE A 230 -19.74 -13.74 -12.76
N ALA A 231 -20.19 -13.63 -14.02
CA ALA A 231 -21.20 -12.64 -14.41
C ALA A 231 -22.55 -12.94 -13.74
N ASN A 232 -22.91 -14.21 -13.58
CA ASN A 232 -24.11 -14.61 -12.84
C ASN A 232 -24.00 -14.34 -11.33
N TYR A 233 -22.79 -14.40 -10.76
CA TYR A 233 -22.60 -14.13 -9.33
C TYR A 233 -22.64 -12.62 -9.00
N ILE A 234 -22.14 -11.75 -9.89
CA ILE A 234 -22.30 -10.29 -9.78
C ILE A 234 -23.78 -9.89 -9.95
N CYS A 235 -24.55 -10.60 -10.80
CA CYS A 235 -26.00 -10.43 -10.88
C CYS A 235 -26.73 -10.89 -9.61
N ASN A 236 -26.28 -11.96 -8.96
CA ASN A 236 -26.92 -12.46 -7.73
C ASN A 236 -26.54 -11.67 -6.47
N SER A 237 -25.37 -11.05 -6.40
CA SER A 237 -25.05 -10.12 -5.29
C SER A 237 -25.88 -8.83 -5.37
N LEU A 238 -26.32 -8.42 -6.57
CA LEU A 238 -27.32 -7.36 -6.74
C LEU A 238 -28.73 -7.78 -6.32
N GLN A 239 -29.07 -9.08 -6.29
CA GLN A 239 -30.33 -9.56 -5.71
C GLN A 239 -30.34 -9.53 -4.17
N PHE A 240 -29.18 -9.49 -3.49
CA PHE A 240 -29.14 -9.26 -2.04
C PHE A 240 -29.56 -7.82 -1.67
N SER A 241 -29.45 -6.87 -2.61
CA SER A 241 -29.98 -5.50 -2.44
C SER A 241 -31.52 -5.49 -2.30
N SER A 242 -32.22 -6.49 -2.84
CA SER A 242 -33.68 -6.63 -2.68
C SER A 242 -34.10 -7.05 -1.26
N TYR A 243 -33.21 -7.68 -0.50
CA TYR A 243 -33.52 -8.18 0.85
C TYR A 243 -33.45 -7.08 1.93
N ILE A 244 -32.79 -5.96 1.66
CA ILE A 244 -32.72 -4.79 2.57
C ILE A 244 -33.95 -3.88 2.43
N LYS A 245 -34.84 -4.11 1.44
CA LYS A 245 -36.09 -3.34 1.27
C LYS A 245 -37.30 -3.87 2.07
N THR A 246 -37.13 -4.90 2.89
CA THR A 246 -38.23 -5.53 3.65
C THR A 246 -37.97 -5.63 5.15
N ILE A 247 -37.18 -4.72 5.71
CA ILE A 247 -37.07 -4.48 7.17
C ILE A 247 -37.21 -2.98 7.40
#